data_AF-A0A4V4GQT7-F1
#
_entry.id   AF-A0A4V4GQT7-F1
#
_cell.length_a   1.000
_cell.length_b   1.000
_cell.length_c   1.000
_cell.angle_alpha   90.00
_cell.angle_beta   90.00
_cell.angle_gamma   90.00
#
_symmetry.space_group_name_H-M   'P 1'
#
loop_
_entity.id
_entity.type
_entity.pdbx_description
1 polymer ?
#
loop_
_entity_poly.entity_id
_entity_poly.type
_entity_poly.pdbx_seq_one_letter_code
_entity_poly.pdbx_strand_id
1 'polypeptide(L)'
;MMFSKKMATAVCVALVGTFGLSACVPLVMGGAAVVTSSVALDRRTAGAQVDDKAIQLKARTSLNEALSEQAHVNINSYNRRVLLTGEVANEAERQKAAKLTAEVENVRTVFNELVVAAPATYSERSNDTWITSKVRTEILRTDNLPSKSMQVTTERGVVYLQGLVTPREAELATQTVRSISGVEKVVRIFETISEAELQKAIQEREARAAEGPIGGADLGGPNI
;
A
#
# COMPACT_ATOMS: atom_id res chain seq x y z
N MET A 1 50.88 -16.92 68.00
CA MET A 1 51.00 -15.46 67.86
C MET A 1 50.75 -15.06 66.41
N MET A 2 49.82 -14.12 66.22
CA MET A 2 49.57 -13.25 65.05
C MET A 2 49.09 -13.84 63.72
N PHE A 3 47.75 -13.84 63.60
CA PHE A 3 46.91 -13.33 62.50
C PHE A 3 47.57 -13.00 61.16
N SER A 4 47.09 -13.66 60.10
CA SER A 4 47.27 -13.23 58.71
C SER A 4 45.97 -13.35 57.91
N LYS A 5 45.56 -12.18 57.40
CA LYS A 5 44.86 -11.91 56.13
C LYS A 5 43.41 -12.39 55.93
N LYS A 6 42.51 -11.50 56.40
CA LYS A 6 41.44 -10.79 55.65
C LYS A 6 40.45 -11.62 54.80
N MET A 7 39.19 -11.57 55.26
CA MET A 7 37.91 -11.58 54.51
C MET A 7 37.73 -12.75 53.52
N ALA A 8 37.20 -13.91 53.89
CA ALA A 8 35.83 -14.18 54.32
C ALA A 8 34.74 -13.59 53.39
N THR A 9 34.24 -14.49 52.53
CA THR A 9 32.81 -14.68 52.14
C THR A 9 32.12 -13.50 51.40
N ALA A 10 31.33 -13.66 50.34
CA ALA A 10 30.61 -14.79 49.77
C ALA A 10 29.93 -14.34 48.45
N VAL A 11 29.43 -15.34 47.71
CA VAL A 11 28.26 -15.32 46.80
C VAL A 11 28.51 -15.07 45.31
N CYS A 12 28.57 -16.22 44.61
CA CYS A 12 28.44 -16.45 43.19
C CYS A 12 27.02 -16.25 42.62
N VAL A 13 26.44 -15.05 42.61
CA VAL A 13 25.21 -14.82 41.81
C VAL A 13 25.24 -13.44 41.16
N ALA A 14 25.89 -13.34 40.00
CA ALA A 14 25.78 -12.19 39.11
C ALA A 14 25.93 -12.63 37.65
N LEU A 15 25.07 -13.55 37.21
CA LEU A 15 25.03 -14.03 35.81
C LEU A 15 23.61 -14.31 35.31
N VAL A 16 22.63 -13.53 35.78
CA VAL A 16 21.29 -13.47 35.19
C VAL A 16 20.83 -12.01 35.24
N GLY A 17 20.87 -11.32 34.09
CA GLY A 17 20.41 -9.93 34.04
C GLY A 17 20.67 -9.11 32.78
N THR A 18 21.11 -9.71 31.67
CA THR A 18 21.36 -8.98 30.40
C THR A 18 20.62 -9.59 29.21
N PHE A 19 19.32 -9.79 29.37
CA PHE A 19 18.37 -9.87 28.25
C PHE A 19 17.27 -8.83 28.45
N GLY A 20 17.68 -7.55 28.46
CA GLY A 20 16.79 -6.43 28.24
C GLY A 20 17.17 -5.80 26.91
N LEU A 21 16.72 -6.40 25.79
CA LEU A 21 16.69 -5.66 24.54
C LEU A 21 15.88 -4.39 24.81
N SER A 22 16.46 -3.26 24.46
CA SER A 22 15.79 -1.96 24.33
C SER A 22 14.65 -2.08 23.32
N ALA A 23 13.52 -2.62 23.78
CA ALA A 23 12.24 -2.37 23.16
C ALA A 23 11.99 -0.87 23.31
N CYS A 24 12.14 -0.15 22.22
CA CYS A 24 11.57 1.17 22.02
C CYS A 24 10.04 0.98 22.06
N VAL A 25 9.49 0.83 23.26
CA VAL A 25 8.06 0.96 23.52
C VAL A 25 7.81 2.46 23.45
N PRO A 26 7.12 2.98 22.41
CA PRO A 26 6.67 4.36 22.46
C PRO A 26 5.77 4.43 23.67
N LEU A 27 6.18 5.26 24.63
CA LEU A 27 5.48 5.50 25.88
C LEU A 27 4.04 5.89 25.52
N VAL A 28 3.10 4.94 25.71
CA VAL A 28 1.67 5.13 25.52
C VAL A 28 1.17 6.00 26.67
N MET A 29 1.43 7.29 26.57
CA MET A 29 0.79 8.32 27.39
C MET A 29 -0.06 9.16 26.43
N GLY A 30 -1.26 8.65 26.13
CA GLY A 30 -2.20 9.25 25.17
C GLY A 30 -2.76 8.23 24.17
N GLY A 31 -3.52 7.25 24.64
CA GLY A 31 -4.02 6.11 23.86
C GLY A 31 -4.89 6.40 22.62
N ALA A 32 -5.27 7.67 22.38
CA ALA A 32 -6.03 8.07 21.19
C ALA A 32 -5.16 8.58 20.02
N ALA A 33 -3.93 9.03 20.27
CA ALA A 33 -3.14 9.73 19.25
C ALA A 33 -2.34 8.80 18.32
N VAL A 34 -1.92 7.63 18.81
CA VAL A 34 -1.04 6.75 18.01
C VAL A 34 -1.84 5.89 17.02
N VAL A 35 -3.06 5.45 17.38
CA VAL A 35 -3.89 4.57 16.55
C VAL A 35 -4.60 5.31 15.40
N THR A 36 -4.88 6.62 15.56
CA THR A 36 -5.56 7.44 14.54
C THR A 36 -4.68 7.81 13.34
N SER A 37 -3.35 7.75 13.48
CA SER A 37 -2.41 8.23 12.45
C SER A 37 -2.26 7.32 11.22
N SER A 38 -2.61 6.02 11.32
CA SER A 38 -2.40 5.06 10.23
C SER A 38 -3.53 5.11 9.18
N VAL A 39 -4.77 5.34 9.61
CA VAL A 39 -5.96 5.45 8.75
C VAL A 39 -6.13 6.86 8.17
N ALA A 40 -5.51 7.88 8.76
CA ALA A 40 -5.70 9.29 8.41
C ALA A 40 -5.13 9.70 7.04
N LEU A 41 -4.24 8.91 6.44
CA LEU A 41 -3.41 9.36 5.31
C LEU A 41 -3.79 8.73 3.95
N ASP A 42 -4.68 7.74 3.94
CA ASP A 42 -5.26 7.21 2.70
C ASP A 42 -6.59 7.90 2.41
N ARG A 43 -6.70 8.54 1.23
CA ARG A 43 -7.90 9.26 0.81
C ARG A 43 -9.06 8.36 0.41
N ARG A 44 -8.85 7.05 0.26
CA ARG A 44 -9.93 6.08 0.05
C ARG A 44 -10.73 5.84 1.32
N THR A 45 -12.01 5.50 1.16
CA THR A 45 -12.84 5.03 2.27
C THR A 45 -12.42 3.62 2.68
N ALA A 46 -12.71 3.21 3.92
CA ALA A 46 -12.45 1.84 4.36
C ALA A 46 -13.16 0.80 3.48
N GLY A 47 -14.41 1.09 3.07
CA GLY A 47 -15.15 0.27 2.11
C GLY A 47 -14.43 0.13 0.77
N ALA A 48 -13.93 1.24 0.20
CA ALA A 48 -13.20 1.19 -1.06
C ALA A 48 -11.90 0.37 -0.95
N GLN A 49 -11.20 0.39 0.19
CA GLN A 49 -10.02 -0.46 0.40
C GLN A 49 -10.38 -1.95 0.48
N VAL A 50 -11.49 -2.28 1.14
CA VAL A 50 -12.01 -3.66 1.19
C VAL A 50 -12.40 -4.12 -0.21
N ASP A 51 -13.13 -3.29 -0.96
CA ASP A 51 -13.51 -3.58 -2.34
C ASP A 51 -12.27 -3.77 -3.23
N ASP A 52 -11.25 -2.91 -3.12
CA ASP A 52 -10.01 -3.02 -3.88
C ASP A 52 -9.33 -4.39 -3.65
N LYS A 53 -9.32 -4.89 -2.42
CA LYS A 53 -8.76 -6.20 -2.10
C LYS A 53 -9.62 -7.34 -2.62
N ALA A 54 -10.93 -7.24 -2.46
CA ALA A 54 -11.86 -8.23 -2.99
C ALA A 54 -11.77 -8.32 -4.52
N ILE A 55 -11.71 -7.19 -5.22
CA ILE A 55 -11.51 -7.10 -6.66
C ILE A 55 -10.21 -7.79 -7.06
N GLN A 56 -9.08 -7.46 -6.41
CA GLN A 56 -7.79 -8.08 -6.73
C GLN A 56 -7.80 -9.60 -6.56
N LEU A 57 -8.42 -10.10 -5.50
CA LEU A 57 -8.52 -11.54 -5.24
C LEU A 57 -9.42 -12.23 -6.28
N LYS A 58 -10.63 -11.73 -6.50
CA LYS A 58 -11.59 -12.28 -7.47
C LYS A 58 -11.02 -12.27 -8.89
N ALA A 59 -10.48 -11.12 -9.32
CA ALA A 59 -9.84 -10.99 -10.63
C ALA A 59 -8.68 -11.97 -10.77
N ARG A 60 -7.82 -12.11 -9.76
CA ARG A 60 -6.70 -13.06 -9.80
C ARG A 60 -7.18 -14.49 -9.99
N THR A 61 -8.22 -14.92 -9.28
CA THR A 61 -8.80 -16.25 -9.47
C THR A 61 -9.33 -16.43 -10.89
N SER A 62 -10.16 -15.50 -11.38
CA SER A 62 -10.73 -15.58 -12.73
C SER A 62 -9.67 -15.58 -13.83
N LEU A 63 -8.60 -14.80 -13.68
CA LEU A 63 -7.51 -14.75 -14.67
C LEU A 63 -6.66 -16.01 -14.63
N ASN A 64 -6.35 -16.55 -13.46
CA ASN A 64 -5.58 -17.80 -13.34
C ASN A 64 -6.30 -19.00 -13.95
N GLU A 65 -7.63 -19.05 -13.87
CA GLU A 65 -8.44 -20.12 -14.47
C GLU A 65 -8.57 -19.98 -15.99
N ALA A 66 -8.48 -18.75 -16.51
CA ALA A 66 -8.87 -18.43 -17.87
C ALA A 66 -7.70 -18.14 -18.82
N LEU A 67 -6.54 -17.77 -18.31
CA LEU A 67 -5.34 -17.47 -19.10
C LEU A 67 -4.37 -18.65 -19.08
N SER A 68 -3.46 -18.69 -20.05
CA SER A 68 -2.40 -19.70 -20.08
C SER A 68 -1.45 -19.57 -18.89
N GLU A 69 -0.76 -20.67 -18.55
CA GLU A 69 0.26 -20.68 -17.49
C GLU A 69 1.45 -19.76 -17.78
N GLN A 70 1.66 -19.39 -19.04
CA GLN A 70 2.72 -18.47 -19.46
C GLN A 70 2.33 -17.00 -19.23
N ALA A 71 1.06 -16.70 -18.97
CA ALA A 71 0.61 -15.34 -18.71
C ALA A 71 1.11 -14.86 -17.33
N HIS A 72 1.75 -13.71 -17.31
CA HIS A 72 2.19 -13.05 -16.10
C HIS A 72 1.40 -11.76 -15.91
N VAL A 73 0.34 -11.81 -15.10
CA VAL A 73 -0.54 -10.66 -14.88
C VAL A 73 -0.44 -10.12 -13.45
N ASN A 74 -0.02 -8.86 -13.35
CA ASN A 74 -0.08 -8.04 -12.16
C ASN A 74 -1.39 -7.26 -12.14
N ILE A 75 -2.12 -7.35 -11.02
CA ILE A 75 -3.46 -6.77 -10.83
C ILE A 75 -3.38 -5.82 -9.66
N ASN A 76 -3.61 -4.53 -9.91
CA ASN A 76 -3.62 -3.50 -8.89
C ASN A 76 -4.94 -2.73 -8.93
N SER A 77 -5.73 -2.80 -7.85
CA SER A 77 -6.95 -1.98 -7.71
C SER A 77 -6.71 -0.82 -6.76
N TYR A 78 -7.09 0.37 -7.21
CA TYR A 78 -7.12 1.57 -6.38
C TYR A 78 -8.44 2.31 -6.61
N ASN A 79 -9.24 2.47 -5.55
CA ASN A 79 -10.57 3.08 -5.62
C ASN A 79 -11.46 2.45 -6.71
N ARG A 80 -11.43 1.11 -6.79
CA ARG A 80 -12.15 0.27 -7.76
C ARG A 80 -11.74 0.47 -9.23
N ARG A 81 -10.63 1.16 -9.48
CA ARG A 81 -10.01 1.30 -10.81
C ARG A 81 -8.84 0.33 -10.90
N VAL A 82 -8.96 -0.66 -11.76
CA VAL A 82 -8.03 -1.77 -11.86
C VAL A 82 -7.01 -1.48 -12.95
N LEU A 83 -5.74 -1.66 -12.62
CA LEU A 83 -4.62 -1.70 -13.56
C LEU A 83 -4.22 -3.16 -13.75
N LEU A 84 -4.17 -3.57 -15.02
CA LEU A 84 -3.57 -4.82 -15.45
C LEU A 84 -2.23 -4.53 -16.13
N THR A 85 -1.16 -5.15 -15.65
CA THR A 85 0.21 -5.02 -16.17
C THR A 85 0.88 -6.38 -16.27
N GLY A 86 1.96 -6.47 -17.03
CA GLY A 86 2.71 -7.70 -17.29
C GLY A 86 2.50 -8.21 -18.71
N GLU A 87 2.63 -9.52 -18.90
CA GLU A 87 2.73 -10.14 -20.22
C GLU A 87 1.72 -11.25 -20.45
N VAL A 88 1.25 -11.36 -21.68
CA VAL A 88 0.38 -12.44 -22.16
C VAL A 88 0.87 -12.99 -23.50
N ALA A 89 0.46 -14.20 -23.85
CA ALA A 89 0.98 -14.89 -25.03
C ALA A 89 0.48 -14.30 -26.35
N ASN A 90 -0.72 -13.69 -26.35
CA ASN A 90 -1.35 -13.13 -27.55
C ASN A 90 -2.43 -12.09 -27.21
N GLU A 91 -2.90 -11.39 -28.25
CA GLU A 91 -3.91 -10.34 -28.10
C GLU A 91 -5.27 -10.87 -27.62
N ALA A 92 -5.61 -12.12 -27.93
CA ALA A 92 -6.87 -12.70 -27.46
C ALA A 92 -6.86 -12.86 -25.92
N GLU A 93 -5.76 -13.31 -25.34
CA GLU A 93 -5.57 -13.34 -23.88
C GLU A 93 -5.59 -11.95 -23.26
N ARG A 94 -4.94 -10.97 -23.91
CA ARG A 94 -4.96 -9.57 -23.47
C ARG A 94 -6.38 -9.02 -23.35
N GLN A 95 -7.21 -9.27 -24.35
CA GLN A 95 -8.61 -8.84 -24.38
C GLN A 95 -9.47 -9.62 -23.38
N LYS A 96 -9.25 -10.94 -23.28
CA LYS A 96 -9.94 -11.80 -22.32
C LYS A 96 -9.68 -11.36 -20.89
N ALA A 97 -8.44 -11.02 -20.56
CA ALA A 97 -8.06 -10.54 -19.23
C ALA A 97 -8.80 -9.26 -18.84
N ALA A 98 -8.86 -8.29 -19.76
CA ALA A 98 -9.61 -7.05 -19.53
C ALA A 98 -11.10 -7.30 -19.34
N LYS A 99 -11.70 -8.15 -20.18
CA LYS A 99 -13.13 -8.49 -20.11
C LYS A 99 -13.48 -9.15 -18.77
N LEU A 100 -12.77 -10.21 -18.39
CA LEU A 100 -13.03 -10.92 -17.14
C LEU A 100 -12.84 -10.02 -15.92
N THR A 101 -11.82 -9.17 -15.94
CA THR A 101 -11.59 -8.21 -14.86
C THR A 101 -12.73 -7.18 -14.77
N ALA A 102 -13.28 -6.73 -15.89
CA ALA A 102 -14.40 -5.79 -15.92
C ALA A 102 -15.71 -6.40 -15.40
N GLU A 103 -15.87 -7.72 -15.47
CA GLU A 103 -17.02 -8.46 -14.95
C GLU A 103 -16.96 -8.68 -13.43
N VAL A 104 -15.81 -8.41 -12.80
CA VAL A 104 -15.67 -8.50 -11.34
C VAL A 104 -16.51 -7.43 -10.67
N GLU A 105 -17.28 -7.85 -9.66
CA GLU A 105 -18.12 -6.98 -8.85
C GLU A 105 -17.36 -5.75 -8.32
N ASN A 106 -18.03 -4.60 -8.33
CA ASN A 106 -17.51 -3.29 -7.90
C ASN A 106 -16.41 -2.68 -8.78
N VAL A 107 -15.90 -3.35 -9.82
CA VAL A 107 -14.96 -2.72 -10.75
C VAL A 107 -15.62 -1.55 -11.47
N ARG A 108 -14.97 -0.38 -11.44
CA ARG A 108 -15.42 0.84 -12.12
C ARG A 108 -14.77 1.02 -13.48
N THR A 109 -13.49 0.70 -13.59
CA THR A 109 -12.71 0.89 -14.81
C THR A 109 -11.54 -0.07 -14.82
N VAL A 110 -11.21 -0.58 -16.00
CA VAL A 110 -10.03 -1.42 -16.24
C VAL A 110 -9.07 -0.68 -17.16
N PHE A 111 -7.83 -0.51 -16.71
CA PHE A 111 -6.70 0.01 -17.47
C PHE A 111 -5.87 -1.20 -17.91
N ASN A 112 -6.00 -1.59 -19.17
CA ASN A 112 -5.32 -2.76 -19.72
C ASN A 112 -3.99 -2.38 -20.37
N GLU A 113 -2.92 -2.46 -19.58
CA GLU A 113 -1.54 -2.17 -19.98
C GLU A 113 -0.72 -3.47 -20.09
N LEU A 114 -1.40 -4.62 -20.27
CA LEU A 114 -0.76 -5.87 -20.64
C LEU A 114 -0.11 -5.75 -22.02
N VAL A 115 1.04 -6.38 -22.17
CA VAL A 115 1.75 -6.47 -23.45
C VAL A 115 1.79 -7.90 -23.96
N VAL A 116 1.76 -8.06 -25.28
CA VAL A 116 2.00 -9.35 -25.92
C VAL A 116 3.51 -9.53 -26.05
N ALA A 117 4.11 -10.23 -25.10
CA ALA A 117 5.55 -10.42 -25.01
C ALA A 117 5.89 -11.69 -24.22
N ALA A 118 7.15 -12.12 -24.29
CA ALA A 118 7.66 -13.14 -23.37
C ALA A 118 7.73 -12.56 -21.94
N PRO A 119 7.60 -13.40 -20.90
CA PRO A 119 7.70 -12.95 -19.51
C PRO A 119 9.01 -12.20 -19.25
N ALA A 120 8.94 -11.11 -18.48
CA ALA A 120 10.12 -10.35 -18.09
C ALA A 120 11.18 -11.24 -17.42
N THR A 121 12.43 -11.05 -17.81
CA THR A 121 13.62 -11.68 -17.22
C THR A 121 13.79 -11.27 -15.76
N TYR A 122 14.55 -12.06 -14.99
CA TYR A 122 14.89 -11.72 -13.61
C TYR A 122 15.60 -10.37 -13.48
N SER A 123 16.45 -10.01 -14.46
CA SER A 123 17.13 -8.71 -14.49
C SER A 123 16.18 -7.55 -14.73
N GLU A 124 15.22 -7.70 -15.67
CA GLU A 124 14.19 -6.67 -15.92
C GLU A 124 13.35 -6.43 -14.66
N ARG A 125 12.84 -7.51 -14.03
CA ARG A 125 12.05 -7.43 -12.79
C ARG A 125 12.82 -6.82 -11.63
N SER A 126 14.12 -7.14 -11.52
CA SER A 126 15.00 -6.58 -10.50
C SER A 126 15.22 -5.08 -10.73
N ASN A 127 15.39 -4.67 -11.99
CA ASN A 127 15.48 -3.26 -12.36
C ASN A 127 14.17 -2.52 -12.05
N ASP A 128 13.01 -3.09 -12.36
CA ASP A 128 11.71 -2.48 -12.06
C ASP A 128 11.46 -2.34 -10.55
N THR A 129 11.90 -3.31 -9.75
CA THR A 129 11.85 -3.22 -8.29
C THR A 129 12.73 -2.07 -7.77
N TRP A 130 13.92 -1.91 -8.37
CA TRP A 130 14.82 -0.81 -8.06
C TRP A 130 14.24 0.55 -8.47
N ILE A 131 13.64 0.65 -9.67
CA ILE A 131 12.93 1.84 -10.14
C ILE A 131 11.78 2.16 -9.19
N THR A 132 10.93 1.19 -8.86
CA THR A 132 9.82 1.34 -7.91
C THR A 132 10.30 1.90 -6.58
N SER A 133 11.43 1.40 -6.07
CA SER A 133 12.01 1.88 -4.81
C SER A 133 12.45 3.33 -4.92
N LYS A 134 13.18 3.70 -5.98
CA LYS A 134 13.56 5.10 -6.26
C LYS A 134 12.34 6.02 -6.35
N VAL A 135 11.32 5.61 -7.10
CA VAL A 135 10.08 6.36 -7.27
C VAL A 135 9.37 6.59 -5.94
N ARG A 136 9.19 5.53 -5.13
CA ARG A 136 8.55 5.66 -3.81
C ARG A 136 9.36 6.56 -2.89
N THR A 137 10.68 6.42 -2.88
CA THR A 137 11.56 7.27 -2.09
C THR A 137 11.47 8.73 -2.52
N GLU A 138 11.43 9.02 -3.82
CA GLU A 138 11.35 10.39 -4.33
C GLU A 138 10.01 11.04 -4.01
N ILE A 139 8.90 10.30 -4.18
CA ILE A 139 7.56 10.75 -3.76
C ILE A 139 7.54 11.04 -2.26
N LEU A 140 8.19 10.21 -1.45
CA LEU A 140 8.27 10.40 0.00
C LEU A 140 9.08 11.64 0.41
N ARG A 141 10.05 12.05 -0.41
CA ARG A 141 10.93 13.20 -0.15
C ARG A 141 10.40 14.50 -0.76
N THR A 142 9.49 14.40 -1.71
CA THR A 142 8.90 15.57 -2.37
C THR A 142 7.80 16.16 -1.50
N ASP A 143 8.04 17.39 -1.03
CA ASP A 143 7.03 18.13 -0.28
C ASP A 143 5.75 18.30 -1.10
N ASN A 144 4.61 18.24 -0.43
CA ASN A 144 3.27 18.35 -1.04
C ASN A 144 2.88 17.18 -1.97
N LEU A 145 3.59 16.04 -1.94
CA LEU A 145 3.09 14.79 -2.52
C LEU A 145 2.58 13.83 -1.44
N PRO A 146 1.29 13.43 -1.49
CA PRO A 146 0.73 12.51 -0.52
C PRO A 146 1.12 11.06 -0.85
N SER A 147 2.27 10.61 -0.34
CA SER A 147 2.81 9.27 -0.60
C SER A 147 1.85 8.11 -0.33
N LYS A 148 0.98 8.24 0.69
CA LYS A 148 -0.02 7.21 1.05
C LYS A 148 -1.29 7.26 0.21
N SER A 149 -1.51 8.33 -0.55
CA SER A 149 -2.66 8.46 -1.45
C SER A 149 -2.35 8.08 -2.90
N MET A 150 -1.14 7.55 -3.15
CA MET A 150 -0.71 7.07 -4.45
C MET A 150 -0.12 5.67 -4.35
N GLN A 151 -0.52 4.80 -5.27
CA GLN A 151 0.09 3.51 -5.50
C GLN A 151 0.99 3.59 -6.74
N VAL A 152 2.19 3.04 -6.59
CA VAL A 152 3.21 2.98 -7.64
C VAL A 152 3.41 1.52 -8.03
N THR A 153 3.25 1.25 -9.32
CA THR A 153 3.59 -0.02 -9.97
C THR A 153 4.57 0.28 -11.10
N THR A 154 5.63 -0.52 -11.22
CA THR A 154 6.57 -0.43 -12.35
C THR A 154 6.61 -1.77 -13.06
N GLU A 155 6.52 -1.74 -14.39
CA GLU A 155 6.60 -2.92 -15.24
C GLU A 155 7.33 -2.53 -16.53
N ARG A 156 8.42 -3.23 -16.84
CA ARG A 156 9.26 -3.01 -18.03
C ARG A 156 9.68 -1.55 -18.22
N GLY A 157 10.18 -0.91 -17.15
CA GLY A 157 10.58 0.50 -17.16
C GLY A 157 9.43 1.53 -17.23
N VAL A 158 8.18 1.08 -17.37
CA VAL A 158 7.00 1.95 -17.33
C VAL A 158 6.47 2.06 -15.91
N VAL A 159 6.31 3.30 -15.43
CA VAL A 159 5.75 3.58 -14.10
C VAL A 159 4.28 3.97 -14.23
N TYR A 160 3.43 3.24 -13.53
CA TYR A 160 2.01 3.50 -13.42
C TYR A 160 1.70 4.10 -12.05
N LEU A 161 1.03 5.26 -12.07
CA LEU A 161 0.64 5.99 -10.86
C LEU A 161 -0.88 5.94 -10.71
N GLN A 162 -1.36 5.20 -9.71
CA GLN A 162 -2.77 5.17 -9.31
C GLN A 162 -2.95 6.01 -8.05
N GLY A 163 -4.06 6.73 -7.90
CA GLY A 163 -4.28 7.54 -6.70
C GLY A 163 -5.48 8.47 -6.74
N LEU A 164 -5.87 8.97 -5.56
CA LEU A 164 -6.83 10.05 -5.39
C LEU A 164 -6.06 11.34 -5.09
N VAL A 165 -5.90 12.19 -6.11
CA VAL A 165 -4.98 13.33 -6.06
C VAL A 165 -5.63 14.59 -6.61
N THR A 166 -5.12 15.76 -6.22
CA THR A 166 -5.52 17.01 -6.85
C THR A 166 -4.82 17.18 -8.21
N PRO A 167 -5.29 18.09 -9.09
CA PRO A 167 -4.59 18.37 -10.35
C PRO A 167 -3.13 18.77 -10.15
N ARG A 168 -2.85 19.56 -9.10
CA ARG A 168 -1.49 20.00 -8.76
C ARG A 168 -0.60 18.84 -8.34
N GLU A 169 -1.11 17.95 -7.50
CA GLU A 169 -0.39 16.75 -7.05
C GLU A 169 -0.13 15.78 -8.21
N ALA A 170 -1.10 15.60 -9.11
CA ALA A 170 -0.94 14.76 -10.29
C ALA A 170 0.20 15.25 -11.19
N GLU A 171 0.27 16.57 -11.42
CA GLU A 171 1.33 17.18 -12.23
C GLU A 171 2.68 17.08 -11.55
N LEU A 172 2.75 17.44 -10.26
CA LEU A 172 3.99 17.35 -9.47
C LEU A 172 4.52 15.90 -9.43
N ALA A 173 3.66 14.92 -9.14
CA ALA A 173 4.04 13.51 -9.13
C ALA A 173 4.57 13.06 -10.49
N THR A 174 3.95 13.52 -11.58
CA THR A 174 4.39 13.19 -12.93
C THR A 174 5.77 13.77 -13.23
N GLN A 175 6.02 15.03 -12.88
CA GLN A 175 7.32 15.68 -13.10
C GLN A 175 8.42 14.99 -12.28
N THR A 176 8.17 14.77 -10.99
CA THR A 176 9.07 14.07 -10.06
C THR A 176 9.45 12.68 -10.57
N VAL A 177 8.47 11.89 -11.02
CA VAL A 177 8.72 10.52 -11.47
C VAL A 177 9.46 10.48 -12.81
N ARG A 178 9.14 11.40 -13.73
CA ARG A 178 9.80 11.46 -15.05
C ARG A 178 11.28 11.84 -14.98
N SER A 179 11.74 12.53 -13.93
CA SER A 179 13.16 12.85 -13.76
C SER A 179 14.00 11.69 -13.24
N ILE A 180 13.39 10.56 -12.85
CA ILE A 180 14.11 9.44 -12.26
C ILE A 180 14.75 8.60 -13.36
N SER A 181 16.07 8.40 -13.25
CA SER A 181 16.83 7.55 -14.17
C SER A 181 16.26 6.12 -14.23
N GLY A 182 16.09 5.61 -15.45
CA GLY A 182 15.52 4.29 -15.74
C GLY A 182 13.99 4.28 -15.93
N VAL A 183 13.29 5.39 -15.67
CA VAL A 183 11.87 5.52 -16.03
C VAL A 183 11.76 5.82 -17.53
N GLU A 184 11.10 4.93 -18.28
CA GLU A 184 10.90 5.09 -19.72
C GLU A 184 9.62 5.85 -20.05
N LYS A 185 8.55 5.59 -19.28
CA LYS A 185 7.22 6.18 -19.49
C LYS A 185 6.52 6.30 -18.15
N VAL A 186 5.69 7.34 -18.01
CA VAL A 186 4.79 7.51 -16.86
C VAL A 186 3.36 7.48 -17.35
N VAL A 187 2.56 6.57 -16.79
CA VAL A 187 1.13 6.44 -17.06
C VAL A 187 0.35 6.87 -15.83
N ARG A 188 -0.55 7.83 -16.03
CA ARG A 188 -1.36 8.44 -14.96
C ARG A 188 -2.73 7.78 -14.90
N ILE A 189 -3.04 7.16 -13.78
CA ILE A 189 -4.32 6.51 -13.49
C ILE A 189 -4.90 7.14 -12.23
N PHE A 190 -4.92 8.47 -12.23
CA PHE A 190 -5.41 9.27 -11.12
C PHE A 190 -6.91 9.49 -11.23
N GLU A 191 -7.58 9.45 -10.09
CA GLU A 191 -8.88 10.06 -9.91
C GLU A 191 -8.65 11.43 -9.28
N THR A 192 -9.10 12.47 -9.99
CA THR A 192 -8.86 13.84 -9.59
C THR A 192 -9.94 14.28 -8.62
N ILE A 193 -9.55 14.79 -7.46
CA ILE A 193 -10.43 15.42 -6.48
C ILE A 193 -10.12 16.92 -6.42
N SER A 194 -11.15 17.75 -6.32
CA SER A 194 -10.94 19.18 -6.10
C SER A 194 -10.38 19.44 -4.70
N GLU A 195 -9.69 20.56 -4.52
CA GLU A 195 -9.19 20.99 -3.21
C GLU A 195 -10.33 21.14 -2.19
N ALA A 196 -11.49 21.63 -2.62
CA ALA A 196 -12.66 21.77 -1.75
C ALA A 196 -13.21 20.40 -1.30
N GLU A 197 -13.29 19.42 -2.20
CA GLU A 197 -13.70 18.05 -1.86
C GLU A 197 -12.69 17.37 -0.94
N LEU A 198 -11.41 17.60 -1.16
CA LEU A 198 -10.35 17.11 -0.27
C LEU A 198 -10.50 17.69 1.14
N GLN A 199 -10.70 19.01 1.27
CA GLN A 199 -10.91 19.65 2.57
C GLN A 199 -12.18 19.14 3.25
N LYS A 200 -13.28 19.01 2.51
CA LYS A 200 -14.52 18.42 3.04
C LYS A 200 -14.30 16.99 3.52
N ALA A 201 -13.60 16.16 2.74
CA ALA A 201 -13.31 14.79 3.12
C ALA A 201 -12.44 14.71 4.39
N ILE A 202 -11.49 15.63 4.57
CA ILE A 202 -10.69 15.75 5.80
C ILE A 202 -11.58 16.15 6.98
N GLN A 203 -12.39 17.20 6.82
CA GLN A 203 -13.30 17.70 7.87
C GLN A 203 -14.31 16.65 8.33
N GLU A 204 -14.95 15.93 7.39
CA GLU A 204 -15.88 14.86 7.71
C GLU A 204 -15.19 13.70 8.46
N ARG A 205 -13.91 13.44 8.17
CA ARG A 205 -13.13 12.41 8.89
C ARG A 205 -12.77 12.86 10.29
N GLU A 206 -12.35 14.11 10.46
CA GLU A 206 -12.07 14.71 11.77
C GLU A 206 -13.32 14.70 12.65
N ALA A 207 -14.48 15.05 12.08
CA ALA A 207 -15.77 14.97 12.77
C ALA A 207 -16.08 13.53 13.22
N ARG A 208 -15.97 12.54 12.32
CA ARG A 208 -16.19 11.12 12.68
C ARG A 208 -15.19 10.60 13.71
N ALA A 209 -13.94 11.06 13.67
CA ALA A 209 -12.93 10.66 14.65
C ALA A 209 -13.22 11.27 16.03
N ALA A 210 -13.78 12.48 16.09
CA ALA A 210 -14.18 13.15 17.32
C ALA A 210 -15.43 12.51 17.97
N GLU A 211 -16.32 11.90 17.18
CA GLU A 211 -17.52 11.21 17.67
C GLU A 211 -17.25 9.86 18.36
N GLY A 212 -16.04 9.30 18.21
CA GLY A 212 -15.64 8.01 18.80
C GLY A 212 -16.23 6.79 18.08
N PRO A 213 -15.82 5.56 18.45
CA PRO A 213 -16.37 4.35 17.84
C PRO A 213 -17.85 4.23 18.19
N ILE A 214 -18.71 4.28 17.18
CA ILE A 214 -20.15 4.10 17.33
C ILE A 214 -20.39 2.65 17.78
N GLY A 215 -20.71 2.46 19.07
CA GLY A 215 -21.47 1.34 19.64
C GLY A 215 -21.00 -0.09 19.31
N GLY A 216 -20.05 -0.60 20.09
CA GLY A 216 -19.89 -2.04 20.27
C GLY A 216 -20.97 -2.58 21.21
N ALA A 217 -21.99 -3.22 20.63
CA ALA A 217 -22.84 -4.27 21.21
C ALA A 217 -23.32 -4.09 22.67
N ASP A 218 -24.52 -3.55 22.82
CA ASP A 218 -25.45 -3.95 23.89
C ASP A 218 -25.75 -5.45 23.72
N LEU A 219 -25.06 -6.30 24.48
CA LEU A 219 -25.46 -7.69 24.74
C LEU A 219 -26.25 -7.77 26.05
N GLY A 220 -27.22 -6.89 26.22
CA GLY A 220 -28.31 -7.05 27.18
C GLY A 220 -29.29 -8.11 26.70
N GLY A 221 -28.91 -9.38 26.76
CA GLY A 221 -29.88 -10.48 26.67
C GLY A 221 -30.80 -10.44 27.90
N PRO A 222 -32.14 -10.50 27.74
CA PRO A 222 -33.01 -10.69 28.88
C PRO A 222 -32.84 -12.13 29.40
N ASN A 223 -32.49 -12.24 30.68
CA ASN A 223 -32.71 -13.44 31.47
C ASN A 223 -34.20 -13.80 31.44
N ILE A 224 -34.55 -14.91 30.79
CA ILE A 224 -35.69 -15.78 31.13
C ILE A 224 -35.45 -17.17 30.53
#